data_AF-A0A850RDT0-F1
#
_entry.id   AF-A0A850RDT0-F1
#
_cell.length_a   1.000
_cell.length_b   1.000
_cell.length_c   1.000
_cell.angle_alpha   90.00
_cell.angle_beta   90.00
_cell.angle_gamma   90.00
#
_symmetry.space_group_name_H-M   'P 1'
#
loop_
_entity.id
_entity.type
_entity.pdbx_description
1 polymer ?
#
loop_
_entity_poly.entity_id
_entity_poly.type
_entity_poly.pdbx_seq_one_letter_code
_entity_poly.pdbx_strand_id
1 'polypeptide(L)'
;MEAAVERYLQHAPESAEATIDYSMQVFISEGMPEGALRHLFKQALDEPPGQVRFVLQGFEPQKLGALIGRLRRLFPDPQGDDILIEIDPEAFRTYQVDSVPVFLVKDGEEWYEVQGTISLEGARENVRRRGPLVVGELYAIAEPDMLTVIEERVRDYDWTAALQRAQSRVADNLSPKFDLPTVTRHSEDFFTPVFIVPHDIVIPEYNENPEVLLARAGTRYNILDFTSLQVPIIVFDASDPRQRRLVKEWIAGEYADADLFVVGAESADGRPGTVALSEQLQRPTYPWFGRMSDRFGVRAVPAIVEQAGDRLRIRYVEPPSFTP
;
A
#
# COMPACT_ATOMS: atom_id res chain seq x y z
N MET A 1 -31.82 12.78 41.93
CA MET A 1 -30.60 12.95 41.10
C MET A 1 -29.78 11.69 41.29
N GLU A 2 -30.10 10.68 40.52
CA GLU A 2 -29.32 9.44 40.43
C GLU A 2 -28.09 9.76 39.58
N ALA A 3 -26.91 9.66 40.17
CA ALA A 3 -25.66 9.69 39.42
C ALA A 3 -25.67 8.47 38.49
N ALA A 4 -25.34 8.66 37.21
CA ALA A 4 -25.21 7.60 36.24
C ALA A 4 -24.06 6.67 36.66
N VAL A 5 -24.41 5.58 37.33
CA VAL A 5 -23.51 4.50 37.74
C VAL A 5 -23.51 3.49 36.60
N GLU A 6 -22.32 3.29 36.01
CA GLU A 6 -21.93 2.21 35.10
C GLU A 6 -22.55 2.20 33.68
N ARG A 7 -21.68 2.33 32.67
CA ARG A 7 -21.95 1.81 31.33
C ARG A 7 -21.16 0.52 31.15
N TYR A 8 -21.83 -0.60 31.36
CA TYR A 8 -21.35 -1.94 30.98
C TYR A 8 -21.27 -2.04 29.45
N LEU A 9 -20.11 -2.41 28.91
CA LEU A 9 -19.95 -2.62 27.46
C LEU A 9 -20.35 -4.06 27.12
N GLN A 10 -21.43 -4.23 26.37
CA GLN A 10 -21.93 -5.55 25.94
C GLN A 10 -21.01 -6.26 24.94
N HIS A 11 -20.03 -5.56 24.36
CA HIS A 11 -19.09 -6.09 23.37
C HIS A 11 -17.67 -5.59 23.65
N ALA A 12 -16.72 -6.50 23.65
CA ALA A 12 -15.29 -6.18 23.69
C ALA A 12 -14.94 -5.29 22.49
N PRO A 13 -13.97 -4.37 22.64
CA PRO A 13 -13.46 -3.62 21.52
C PRO A 13 -12.81 -4.58 20.52
N GLU A 14 -13.39 -4.65 19.32
CA GLU A 14 -12.85 -5.40 18.19
C GLU A 14 -11.87 -4.49 17.43
N SER A 15 -10.69 -5.01 17.10
CA SER A 15 -9.77 -4.42 16.13
C SER A 15 -9.96 -5.10 14.78
N ALA A 16 -9.77 -4.36 13.68
CA ALA A 16 -9.76 -4.94 12.34
C ALA A 16 -8.67 -6.02 12.16
N GLU A 17 -7.62 -5.96 12.99
CA GLU A 17 -6.62 -7.01 13.14
C GLU A 17 -6.93 -7.83 14.40
N ALA A 18 -7.72 -8.90 14.24
CA ALA A 18 -8.23 -9.79 15.30
C ALA A 18 -7.16 -10.58 16.12
N THR A 19 -5.93 -10.08 16.22
CA THR A 19 -4.78 -10.80 16.80
C THR A 19 -4.03 -10.05 17.91
N ILE A 20 -4.46 -8.85 18.30
CA ILE A 20 -3.81 -8.06 19.36
C ILE A 20 -4.69 -8.05 20.62
N ASP A 21 -4.26 -8.77 21.67
CA ASP A 21 -4.90 -8.78 23.00
C ASP A 21 -4.40 -7.57 23.82
N TYR A 22 -4.98 -6.39 23.56
CA TYR A 22 -4.72 -5.19 24.34
C TYR A 22 -5.58 -5.17 25.61
N SER A 23 -5.05 -4.59 26.68
CA SER A 23 -5.77 -4.44 27.96
C SER A 23 -6.41 -3.06 28.14
N MET A 24 -6.12 -2.12 27.23
CA MET A 24 -6.67 -0.78 27.27
C MET A 24 -6.81 -0.17 25.88
N GLN A 25 -7.94 0.47 25.62
CA GLN A 25 -8.17 1.32 24.45
C GLN A 25 -8.43 2.75 24.90
N VAL A 26 -7.77 3.72 24.28
CA VAL A 26 -7.89 5.14 24.62
C VAL A 26 -8.28 5.92 23.37
N PHE A 27 -9.49 6.48 23.39
CA PHE A 27 -9.95 7.43 22.39
C PHE A 27 -9.29 8.77 22.65
N ILE A 28 -8.61 9.29 21.64
CA ILE A 28 -7.89 10.58 21.67
C ILE A 28 -8.30 11.44 20.48
N SER A 29 -7.88 12.70 20.46
CA SER A 29 -8.12 13.62 19.36
C SER A 29 -6.95 14.60 19.19
N GLU A 30 -6.79 15.12 17.98
CA GLU A 30 -5.94 16.28 17.69
C GLU A 30 -6.30 17.54 18.48
N GLY A 31 -7.52 17.61 19.03
CA GLY A 31 -8.03 18.70 19.86
C GLY A 31 -7.56 18.66 21.31
N MET A 32 -6.96 17.54 21.75
CA MET A 32 -6.41 17.42 23.10
C MET A 32 -5.14 18.27 23.27
N PRO A 33 -4.86 18.81 24.46
CA PRO A 33 -3.60 19.51 24.73
C PRO A 33 -2.39 18.60 24.49
N GLU A 34 -1.35 19.12 23.81
CA GLU A 34 -0.15 18.33 23.51
C GLU A 34 0.51 17.74 24.76
N GLY A 35 0.47 18.45 25.89
CA GLY A 35 1.00 17.94 27.16
C GLY A 35 0.28 16.70 27.67
N ALA A 36 -1.04 16.62 27.48
CA ALA A 36 -1.84 15.45 27.86
C ALA A 36 -1.51 14.26 26.96
N LEU A 37 -1.44 14.47 25.64
CA LEU A 37 -1.06 13.43 24.67
C LEU A 37 0.37 12.92 24.93
N ARG A 38 1.35 13.81 25.14
CA ARG A 38 2.73 13.45 25.49
C ARG A 38 2.80 12.58 26.74
N HIS A 39 1.99 12.91 27.75
CA HIS A 39 1.95 12.15 28.99
C HIS A 39 1.37 10.74 28.76
N LEU A 40 0.26 10.61 28.02
CA LEU A 40 -0.33 9.31 27.69
C LEU A 40 0.62 8.43 26.88
N PHE A 41 1.26 8.99 25.84
CA PHE A 41 2.23 8.26 25.03
C PHE A 41 3.46 7.82 25.81
N LYS A 42 3.97 8.69 26.70
CA LYS A 42 5.07 8.32 27.59
C LYS A 42 4.69 7.14 28.49
N GLN A 43 3.49 7.16 29.08
CA GLN A 43 3.03 6.06 29.93
C GLN A 43 2.81 4.76 29.16
N ALA A 44 2.35 4.84 27.92
CA ALA A 44 2.18 3.65 27.09
C ALA A 44 3.51 2.97 26.75
N LEU A 45 4.62 3.72 26.64
CA LEU A 45 5.95 3.16 26.45
C LEU A 45 6.52 2.46 27.70
N ASP A 46 5.99 2.78 28.89
CA ASP A 46 6.33 2.06 30.13
C ASP A 46 5.58 0.72 30.24
N GLU A 47 4.60 0.47 29.36
CA GLU A 47 3.83 -0.77 29.28
C GLU A 47 4.41 -1.71 28.19
N PRO A 48 4.15 -3.03 28.27
CA PRO A 48 4.54 -3.94 27.20
C PRO A 48 3.94 -3.52 25.84
N PRO A 49 4.69 -3.65 24.72
CA PRO A 49 4.22 -3.25 23.40
C PRO A 49 2.87 -3.88 23.05
N GLY A 50 1.97 -3.08 22.47
CA GLY A 50 0.63 -3.52 22.07
C GLY A 50 -0.41 -3.62 23.20
N GLN A 51 -0.06 -3.31 24.46
CA GLN A 51 -1.02 -3.36 25.57
C GLN A 51 -2.03 -2.21 25.58
N VAL A 52 -1.65 -1.07 24.99
CA VAL A 52 -2.45 0.15 24.95
C VAL A 52 -2.65 0.55 23.50
N ARG A 53 -3.91 0.57 23.06
CA ARG A 53 -4.33 1.03 21.73
C ARG A 53 -4.86 2.45 21.83
N PHE A 54 -4.31 3.38 21.05
CA PHE A 54 -4.87 4.72 20.89
C PHE A 54 -5.71 4.79 19.62
N VAL A 55 -6.87 5.44 19.71
CA VAL A 55 -7.84 5.49 18.60
C VAL A 55 -8.19 6.93 18.30
N LEU A 56 -8.05 7.32 17.03
CA LEU A 56 -8.47 8.61 16.47
C LEU A 56 -9.70 8.43 15.59
N GLN A 57 -10.58 9.43 15.55
CA GLN A 57 -11.79 9.34 14.73
C GLN A 57 -11.46 9.49 13.24
N GLY A 58 -10.36 10.17 12.94
CA GLY A 58 -10.01 10.52 11.58
C GLY A 58 -8.78 11.38 11.44
N PHE A 59 -8.71 12.04 10.29
CA PHE A 59 -7.66 12.98 9.94
C PHE A 59 -8.16 13.93 8.87
N GLU A 60 -7.58 15.12 8.78
CA GLU A 60 -7.95 16.03 7.70
C GLU A 60 -7.61 15.42 6.32
N PRO A 61 -8.55 15.45 5.35
CA PRO A 61 -8.34 14.92 4.01
C PRO A 61 -7.02 15.40 3.36
N GLN A 62 -6.26 14.47 2.78
CA GLN A 62 -4.94 14.72 2.17
C GLN A 62 -3.82 15.12 3.15
N LYS A 63 -4.08 15.15 4.46
CA LYS A 63 -3.11 15.55 5.49
C LYS A 63 -2.71 14.43 6.45
N LEU A 64 -2.85 13.16 6.04
CA LEU A 64 -2.42 12.02 6.84
C LEU A 64 -0.94 12.10 7.26
N GLY A 65 -0.06 12.50 6.33
CA GLY A 65 1.37 12.67 6.64
C GLY A 65 1.64 13.78 7.67
N ALA A 66 0.83 14.85 7.68
CA ALA A 66 0.94 15.92 8.67
C ALA A 66 0.48 15.45 10.05
N LEU A 67 -0.61 14.67 10.13
CA LEU A 67 -1.06 14.03 11.38
C LEU A 67 0.04 13.12 11.94
N ILE A 68 0.57 12.20 11.13
CA ILE A 68 1.65 11.28 11.54
C ILE A 68 2.86 12.08 12.05
N GLY A 69 3.27 13.12 11.31
CA GLY A 69 4.38 13.97 11.71
C GLY A 69 4.13 14.71 13.03
N ARG A 70 2.90 15.17 13.27
CA ARG A 70 2.51 15.82 14.53
C ARG A 70 2.56 14.82 15.69
N LEU A 71 1.96 13.64 15.54
CA LEU A 71 1.93 12.61 16.58
C LEU A 71 3.34 12.10 16.93
N ARG A 72 4.19 11.83 15.94
CA ARG A 72 5.58 11.38 16.18
C ARG A 72 6.42 12.37 16.99
N ARG A 73 6.17 13.68 16.85
CA ARG A 73 6.84 14.72 17.68
C ARG A 73 6.38 14.71 19.14
N LEU A 74 5.26 14.07 19.45
CA LEU A 74 4.76 13.89 20.80
C LEU A 74 5.37 12.67 21.49
N PHE A 75 5.95 11.74 20.72
CA PHE A 75 6.60 10.55 21.26
C PHE A 75 7.95 10.92 21.90
N PRO A 76 8.33 10.26 23.01
CA PRO A 76 9.68 10.36 23.57
C PRO A 76 10.79 9.99 22.58
N ASP A 77 10.56 8.95 21.75
CA ASP A 77 11.38 8.61 20.59
C ASP A 77 10.53 8.74 19.31
N PRO A 78 10.80 9.76 18.46
CA PRO A 78 10.06 9.97 17.21
C PRO A 78 10.22 8.86 16.16
N GLN A 79 11.20 7.96 16.32
CA GLN A 79 11.46 6.85 15.41
C GLN A 79 11.00 5.48 15.95
N GLY A 80 10.51 5.44 17.20
CA GLY A 80 9.99 4.21 17.81
C GLY A 80 8.61 3.85 17.25
N ASP A 81 8.37 2.55 17.06
CA ASP A 81 7.10 1.99 16.57
C ASP A 81 6.32 1.26 17.69
N ASP A 82 6.65 1.52 18.96
CA ASP A 82 6.09 0.80 20.12
C ASP A 82 4.68 1.27 20.55
N ILE A 83 4.19 2.37 19.96
CA ILE A 83 2.86 2.94 20.27
C ILE A 83 1.88 2.57 19.16
N LEU A 84 0.84 1.80 19.52
CA LEU A 84 -0.25 1.45 18.61
C LEU A 84 -1.25 2.60 18.52
N ILE A 85 -1.30 3.26 17.36
CA ILE A 85 -2.31 4.28 17.04
C ILE A 85 -3.07 3.83 15.80
N GLU A 86 -4.40 3.82 15.91
CA GLU A 86 -5.31 3.45 14.81
C GLU A 86 -6.32 4.57 14.52
N ILE A 87 -6.76 4.62 13.26
CA ILE A 87 -7.86 5.48 12.83
C ILE A 87 -9.08 4.59 12.66
N ASP A 88 -10.03 4.69 13.58
CA ASP A 88 -11.20 3.81 13.66
C ASP A 88 -12.47 4.64 13.95
N PRO A 89 -13.04 5.31 12.92
CA PRO A 89 -14.29 6.06 13.07
C PRO A 89 -15.47 5.20 13.52
N GLU A 90 -15.47 3.90 13.21
CA GLU A 90 -16.54 2.99 13.58
C GLU A 90 -16.53 2.75 15.10
N ALA A 91 -15.36 2.60 15.73
CA ALA A 91 -15.25 2.51 17.18
C ALA A 91 -15.85 3.75 17.86
N PHE A 92 -15.57 4.97 17.37
CA PHE A 92 -16.19 6.19 17.92
C PHE A 92 -17.72 6.15 17.85
N ARG A 93 -18.30 5.65 16.75
CA ARG A 93 -19.76 5.50 16.60
C ARG A 93 -20.33 4.40 17.50
N THR A 94 -19.69 3.24 17.55
CA THR A 94 -20.10 2.08 18.36
C THR A 94 -20.13 2.41 19.85
N TYR A 95 -19.07 3.07 20.33
CA TYR A 95 -18.96 3.49 21.73
C TYR A 95 -19.61 4.85 22.02
N GLN A 96 -20.14 5.51 21.00
CA GLN A 96 -20.79 6.82 21.08
C GLN A 96 -19.89 7.88 21.75
N VAL A 97 -18.61 7.88 21.37
CA VAL A 97 -17.62 8.83 21.88
C VAL A 97 -17.79 10.16 21.15
N ASP A 98 -18.31 11.17 21.85
CA ASP A 98 -18.50 12.53 21.34
C ASP A 98 -17.46 13.53 21.88
N SER A 99 -16.73 13.14 22.92
CA SER A 99 -15.74 13.93 23.63
C SER A 99 -14.61 13.01 24.10
N VAL A 100 -13.38 13.52 24.19
CA VAL A 100 -12.17 12.74 24.54
C VAL A 100 -11.39 13.38 25.69
N PRO A 101 -10.53 12.66 26.43
CA PRO A 101 -10.23 11.23 26.29
C PRO A 101 -11.30 10.32 26.89
N VAL A 102 -11.47 9.14 26.28
CA VAL A 102 -12.27 8.03 26.83
C VAL A 102 -11.37 6.79 26.88
N PHE A 103 -11.35 6.13 28.02
CA PHE A 103 -10.57 4.94 28.30
C PHE A 103 -11.54 3.77 28.43
N LEU A 104 -11.32 2.74 27.61
CA LEU A 104 -11.88 1.41 27.83
C LEU A 104 -10.78 0.58 28.47
N VAL A 105 -11.04 0.06 29.67
CA VAL A 105 -10.06 -0.68 30.45
C VAL A 105 -10.59 -2.06 30.76
N LYS A 106 -9.79 -3.09 30.48
CA LYS A 106 -10.10 -4.49 30.79
C LYS A 106 -9.79 -4.76 32.27
N ASP A 107 -10.77 -5.28 33.01
CA ASP A 107 -10.64 -5.77 34.39
C ASP A 107 -11.24 -7.18 34.49
N GLY A 108 -10.36 -8.19 34.45
CA GLY A 108 -10.75 -9.59 34.21
C GLY A 108 -11.12 -9.80 32.74
N GLU A 109 -12.32 -10.31 32.49
CA GLU A 109 -12.89 -10.49 31.14
C GLU A 109 -13.80 -9.31 30.72
N GLU A 110 -14.09 -8.39 31.65
CA GLU A 110 -15.05 -7.32 31.45
C GLU A 110 -14.34 -5.99 31.12
N TRP A 111 -15.02 -5.15 30.33
CA TRP A 111 -14.53 -3.83 29.93
C TRP A 111 -15.31 -2.71 30.60
N TYR A 112 -14.57 -1.71 31.08
CA TYR A 112 -15.12 -0.57 31.79
C TYR A 112 -14.70 0.74 31.13
N GLU A 113 -15.63 1.68 31.08
CA GLU A 113 -15.41 3.00 30.53
C GLU A 113 -15.03 4.01 31.62
N VAL A 114 -14.05 4.85 31.33
CA VAL A 114 -13.68 6.04 32.11
C VAL A 114 -13.49 7.20 31.14
N GLN A 115 -14.04 8.36 31.45
CA GLN A 115 -14.01 9.56 30.62
C GLN A 115 -13.22 10.66 31.32
N GLY A 116 -12.50 11.48 30.57
CA GLY A 116 -11.82 12.67 31.07
C GLY A 116 -10.33 12.50 31.35
N THR A 117 -9.64 13.62 31.53
CA THR A 117 -8.17 13.67 31.63
C THR A 117 -7.65 12.98 32.89
N ILE A 118 -7.12 11.77 32.72
CA ILE A 118 -6.46 10.94 33.75
C ILE A 118 -5.26 10.19 33.15
N SER A 119 -4.36 9.68 34.00
CA SER A 119 -3.29 8.77 33.58
C SER A 119 -3.81 7.36 33.23
N LEU A 120 -3.03 6.59 32.47
CA LEU A 120 -3.35 5.18 32.17
C LEU A 120 -3.49 4.35 33.46
N GLU A 121 -2.55 4.50 34.39
CA GLU A 121 -2.61 3.87 35.71
C GLU A 121 -3.82 4.35 36.52
N GLY A 122 -4.12 5.64 36.47
CA GLY A 122 -5.26 6.22 37.16
C GLY A 122 -6.59 5.68 36.63
N ALA A 123 -6.72 5.48 35.32
CA ALA A 123 -7.90 4.85 34.72
C ALA A 123 -8.07 3.41 35.21
N ARG A 124 -6.99 2.61 35.26
CA ARG A 124 -7.01 1.25 35.83
C ARG A 124 -7.46 1.26 37.29
N GLU A 125 -6.90 2.15 38.11
CA GLU A 125 -7.27 2.24 39.52
C GLU A 125 -8.71 2.71 39.72
N ASN A 126 -9.18 3.64 38.89
CA ASN A 126 -10.57 4.08 38.89
C ASN A 126 -11.52 2.91 38.62
N VAL A 127 -11.22 2.07 37.62
CA VAL A 127 -12.00 0.86 37.32
C VAL A 127 -11.95 -0.15 38.45
N ARG A 128 -10.77 -0.46 38.98
CA ARG A 128 -10.60 -1.41 40.10
C ARG A 128 -11.39 -1.02 41.35
N ARG A 129 -11.47 0.28 41.64
CA ARG A 129 -12.22 0.82 42.78
C ARG A 129 -13.69 1.09 42.49
N ARG A 130 -14.16 0.86 41.25
CA ARG A 130 -15.51 1.24 40.81
C ARG A 130 -15.78 2.73 41.04
N GLY A 131 -14.80 3.55 40.64
CA GLY A 131 -14.86 5.00 40.71
C GLY A 131 -15.85 5.60 39.71
N PRO A 132 -15.97 6.94 39.70
CA PRO A 132 -16.91 7.64 38.81
C PRO A 132 -16.54 7.46 37.34
N LEU A 133 -17.55 7.50 36.47
CA LEU A 133 -17.39 7.43 35.01
C LEU A 133 -16.55 8.60 34.48
N VAL A 134 -16.76 9.81 34.99
CA VAL A 134 -16.06 11.02 34.52
C VAL A 134 -15.04 11.47 35.55
N VAL A 135 -13.77 11.52 35.15
CA VAL A 135 -12.63 11.96 35.95
C VAL A 135 -11.77 12.92 35.13
N GLY A 136 -11.89 14.22 35.41
CA GLY A 136 -11.11 15.27 34.76
C GLY A 136 -11.80 15.90 33.56
N GLU A 137 -11.03 16.68 32.79
CA GLU A 137 -11.54 17.48 31.67
C GLU A 137 -11.70 16.66 30.40
N LEU A 138 -12.73 16.98 29.62
CA LEU A 138 -13.03 16.45 28.29
C LEU A 138 -12.84 17.55 27.24
N TYR A 139 -12.45 17.14 26.04
CA TYR A 139 -12.17 17.98 24.89
C TYR A 139 -13.02 17.54 23.71
N ALA A 140 -13.40 18.51 22.87
CA ALA A 140 -14.06 18.23 21.61
C ALA A 140 -13.10 17.51 20.64
N ILE A 141 -13.65 16.62 19.83
CA ILE A 141 -12.92 15.98 18.75
C ILE A 141 -12.68 17.01 17.65
N ALA A 142 -11.41 17.22 17.27
CA ALA A 142 -11.01 18.24 16.30
C ALA A 142 -10.94 17.70 14.87
N GLU A 143 -10.54 16.45 14.69
CA GLU A 143 -10.51 15.80 13.38
C GLU A 143 -11.93 15.45 12.88
N PRO A 144 -12.15 15.38 11.56
CA PRO A 144 -13.43 14.97 11.00
C PRO A 144 -13.64 13.44 11.08
N ASP A 145 -14.90 12.99 11.18
CA ASP A 145 -15.28 11.58 11.05
C ASP A 145 -14.95 11.06 9.64
N MET A 146 -14.04 10.08 9.54
CA MET A 146 -13.63 9.49 8.27
C MET A 146 -14.73 8.75 7.54
N LEU A 147 -15.69 8.16 8.24
CA LEU A 147 -16.84 7.55 7.57
C LEU A 147 -17.70 8.63 6.91
N THR A 148 -17.95 9.76 7.59
CA THR A 148 -18.67 10.88 6.99
C THR A 148 -17.93 11.46 5.78
N VAL A 149 -16.62 11.65 5.88
CA VAL A 149 -15.79 12.13 4.75
C VAL A 149 -15.82 11.16 3.57
N ILE A 150 -15.77 9.85 3.83
CA ILE A 150 -15.89 8.82 2.79
C ILE A 150 -17.30 8.87 2.16
N GLU A 151 -18.35 8.92 2.97
CA GLU A 151 -19.75 8.99 2.52
C GLU A 151 -20.00 10.22 1.62
N GLU A 152 -19.48 11.39 2.00
CA GLU A 152 -19.56 12.61 1.20
C GLU A 152 -18.84 12.47 -0.14
N ARG A 153 -17.61 11.95 -0.13
CA ARG A 153 -16.86 11.69 -1.36
C ARG A 153 -17.54 10.66 -2.25
N VAL A 154 -18.16 9.63 -1.66
CA VAL A 154 -18.91 8.62 -2.41
C VAL A 154 -20.14 9.23 -3.08
N ARG A 155 -20.82 10.17 -2.42
CA ARG A 155 -21.98 10.88 -2.98
C ARG A 155 -21.57 11.79 -4.15
N ASP A 156 -20.43 12.46 -4.04
CA ASP A 156 -19.99 13.47 -5.00
C ASP A 156 -19.17 12.89 -6.17
N TYR A 157 -18.77 11.62 -6.08
CA TYR A 157 -17.92 10.95 -7.07
C TYR A 157 -18.68 9.90 -7.87
N ASP A 158 -18.72 10.06 -9.20
CA ASP A 158 -19.29 9.07 -10.11
C ASP A 158 -18.37 7.83 -10.21
N TRP A 159 -18.58 6.91 -9.26
CA TRP A 159 -17.92 5.62 -9.22
C TRP A 159 -18.24 4.75 -10.43
N THR A 160 -19.40 4.92 -11.06
CA THR A 160 -19.75 4.17 -12.27
C THR A 160 -18.84 4.59 -13.41
N ALA A 161 -18.68 5.89 -13.64
CA ALA A 161 -17.75 6.40 -14.63
C ALA A 161 -16.29 6.11 -14.26
N ALA A 162 -15.93 6.10 -12.97
CA ALA A 162 -14.58 5.76 -12.52
C ALA A 162 -14.24 4.29 -12.70
N LEU A 163 -15.18 3.39 -12.39
CA LEU A 163 -15.07 1.96 -12.59
C LEU A 163 -15.06 1.63 -14.08
N GLN A 164 -15.91 2.27 -14.90
CA GLN A 164 -15.85 2.15 -16.35
C GLN A 164 -14.50 2.63 -16.88
N ARG A 165 -13.98 3.79 -16.42
CA ARG A 165 -12.63 4.25 -16.77
C ARG A 165 -11.54 3.26 -16.33
N ALA A 166 -11.66 2.64 -15.16
CA ALA A 166 -10.72 1.63 -14.67
C ALA A 166 -10.82 0.33 -15.48
N GLN A 167 -12.02 -0.15 -15.78
CA GLN A 167 -12.27 -1.33 -16.62
C GLN A 167 -11.81 -1.10 -18.05
N SER A 168 -12.08 0.06 -18.64
CA SER A 168 -11.56 0.45 -19.95
C SER A 168 -10.04 0.54 -19.94
N ARG A 169 -9.42 1.10 -18.88
CA ARG A 169 -7.96 1.10 -18.73
C ARG A 169 -7.39 -0.30 -18.58
N VAL A 170 -8.03 -1.17 -17.82
CA VAL A 170 -7.61 -2.58 -17.67
C VAL A 170 -7.79 -3.32 -18.98
N ALA A 171 -8.90 -3.15 -19.70
CA ALA A 171 -9.10 -3.72 -21.02
C ALA A 171 -8.09 -3.18 -22.05
N ASP A 172 -7.85 -1.87 -22.09
CA ASP A 172 -6.84 -1.24 -22.94
C ASP A 172 -5.41 -1.67 -22.56
N ASN A 173 -5.16 -1.96 -21.28
CA ASN A 173 -3.91 -2.54 -20.78
C ASN A 173 -3.93 -4.08 -20.79
N LEU A 174 -4.94 -4.77 -21.30
CA LEU A 174 -4.91 -6.25 -21.42
C LEU A 174 -5.03 -6.68 -22.87
N SER A 175 -5.52 -5.78 -23.73
CA SER A 175 -5.41 -5.86 -25.18
C SER A 175 -4.07 -5.25 -25.60
N PRO A 176 -3.07 -6.06 -26.02
CA PRO A 176 -1.86 -5.52 -26.62
C PRO A 176 -2.20 -4.87 -27.97
N LYS A 177 -2.64 -3.61 -27.96
CA LYS A 177 -2.80 -2.75 -29.16
C LYS A 177 -1.44 -2.29 -29.73
N PHE A 178 -0.35 -2.72 -29.08
CA PHE A 178 1.02 -2.40 -29.42
C PHE A 178 1.62 -3.61 -30.12
N ASP A 179 1.90 -3.45 -31.40
CA ASP A 179 2.56 -4.46 -32.21
C ASP A 179 4.06 -4.14 -32.33
N LEU A 180 4.88 -5.20 -32.36
CA LEU A 180 6.31 -5.09 -32.63
C LEU A 180 6.61 -5.84 -33.92
N PRO A 181 7.45 -5.27 -34.81
CA PRO A 181 7.78 -5.95 -36.05
C PRO A 181 8.43 -7.29 -35.78
N THR A 182 8.13 -8.29 -36.63
CA THR A 182 8.82 -9.57 -36.60
C THR A 182 10.24 -9.42 -37.15
N VAL A 183 11.23 -9.97 -36.45
CA VAL A 183 12.62 -9.94 -36.91
C VAL A 183 12.84 -10.87 -38.09
N THR A 184 13.67 -10.42 -39.03
CA THR A 184 14.00 -11.16 -40.27
C THR A 184 15.46 -11.63 -40.32
N ARG A 185 16.17 -11.49 -39.20
CA ARG A 185 17.57 -11.94 -39.04
C ARG A 185 17.90 -12.06 -37.57
N HIS A 186 18.76 -13.02 -37.24
CA HIS A 186 19.35 -13.09 -35.91
C HIS A 186 20.22 -11.86 -35.64
N SER A 187 20.07 -11.28 -34.46
CA SER A 187 20.90 -10.16 -34.01
C SER A 187 20.92 -10.08 -32.49
N GLU A 188 21.91 -9.37 -31.96
CA GLU A 188 22.07 -9.11 -30.54
C GLU A 188 22.32 -7.62 -30.33
N ASP A 189 21.57 -7.03 -29.40
CA ASP A 189 21.68 -5.64 -28.99
C ASP A 189 21.98 -5.55 -27.49
N PHE A 190 22.55 -4.43 -27.06
CA PHE A 190 22.73 -4.09 -25.65
C PHE A 190 21.98 -2.81 -25.31
N PHE A 191 21.30 -2.81 -24.17
CA PHE A 191 20.51 -1.67 -23.70
C PHE A 191 20.82 -1.36 -22.23
N THR A 192 21.04 -0.08 -21.92
CA THR A 192 21.24 0.39 -20.53
C THR A 192 19.94 1.00 -20.01
N PRO A 193 19.26 0.38 -19.03
CA PRO A 193 18.04 0.92 -18.48
C PRO A 193 18.34 2.11 -17.54
N VAL A 194 18.18 3.33 -18.07
CA VAL A 194 18.45 4.55 -17.31
C VAL A 194 17.17 5.16 -16.76
N PHE A 195 17.11 5.36 -15.46
CA PHE A 195 16.14 6.22 -14.80
C PHE A 195 16.66 7.66 -14.75
N ILE A 196 15.81 8.61 -15.15
CA ILE A 196 16.09 10.04 -15.06
C ILE A 196 15.16 10.60 -13.99
N VAL A 197 15.72 11.21 -12.95
CA VAL A 197 14.96 11.82 -11.86
C VAL A 197 14.08 12.94 -12.44
N PRO A 198 12.75 12.85 -12.36
CA PRO A 198 11.87 13.76 -13.08
C PRO A 198 11.80 15.17 -12.46
N HIS A 199 11.98 15.27 -11.15
CA HIS A 199 12.00 16.51 -10.37
C HIS A 199 12.82 16.30 -9.11
N ASP A 200 13.17 17.36 -8.40
CA ASP A 200 13.88 17.25 -7.12
C ASP A 200 13.08 16.37 -6.14
N ILE A 201 13.77 15.40 -5.53
CA ILE A 201 13.21 14.50 -4.52
C ILE A 201 13.69 15.02 -3.18
N VAL A 202 12.78 15.54 -2.37
CA VAL A 202 13.03 16.03 -1.02
C VAL A 202 12.28 15.15 -0.02
N ILE A 203 12.90 14.88 1.13
CA ILE A 203 12.22 14.23 2.26
C ILE A 203 12.17 15.18 3.46
N PRO A 204 11.09 15.14 4.25
CA PRO A 204 11.04 15.85 5.51
C PRO A 204 12.02 15.20 6.49
N GLU A 205 12.93 15.99 7.06
CA GLU A 205 13.77 15.56 8.17
C GLU A 205 13.09 15.99 9.48
N TYR A 206 13.08 15.12 10.49
CA TYR A 206 12.34 15.35 11.74
C TYR A 206 13.01 16.38 12.68
N ASN A 207 14.02 17.10 12.21
CA ASN A 207 14.79 18.10 12.95
C ASN A 207 14.65 19.50 12.33
N GLU A 208 15.33 20.50 12.89
CA GLU A 208 15.18 21.93 12.57
C GLU A 208 15.45 22.36 11.12
N ASN A 209 15.85 21.45 10.22
CA ASN A 209 16.00 21.71 8.79
C ASN A 209 14.74 21.27 8.02
N PRO A 210 14.12 22.15 7.21
CA PRO A 210 12.81 21.88 6.67
C PRO A 210 12.75 20.71 5.68
N GLU A 211 13.77 20.43 4.86
CA GLU A 211 13.73 19.34 3.87
C GLU A 211 15.16 18.92 3.47
N VAL A 212 15.41 17.61 3.31
CA VAL A 212 16.67 17.06 2.76
C VAL A 212 16.47 16.67 1.30
N LEU A 213 17.28 17.25 0.43
CA LEU A 213 17.32 16.89 -0.99
C LEU A 213 18.02 15.54 -1.18
N LEU A 214 17.27 14.50 -1.54
CA LEU A 214 17.78 13.16 -1.84
C LEU A 214 18.34 13.05 -3.25
N ALA A 215 17.66 13.64 -4.24
CA ALA A 215 18.08 13.56 -5.63
C ALA A 215 17.64 14.79 -6.41
N ARG A 216 18.52 15.29 -7.30
CA ARG A 216 18.20 16.41 -8.20
C ARG A 216 17.50 15.94 -9.46
N ALA A 217 16.57 16.75 -9.94
CA ALA A 217 15.98 16.62 -11.27
C ALA A 217 17.06 16.46 -12.34
N GLY A 218 16.81 15.58 -13.31
CA GLY A 218 17.74 15.28 -14.40
C GLY A 218 18.88 14.33 -14.04
N THR A 219 19.07 13.97 -12.77
CA THR A 219 20.08 12.97 -12.37
C THR A 219 19.76 11.62 -13.03
N ARG A 220 20.78 10.98 -13.59
CA ARG A 220 20.65 9.72 -14.34
C ARG A 220 21.22 8.58 -13.52
N TYR A 221 20.43 7.53 -13.34
CA TYR A 221 20.84 6.31 -12.65
C TYR A 221 20.64 5.12 -13.57
N ASN A 222 21.64 4.26 -13.70
CA ASN A 222 21.41 2.94 -14.27
C ASN A 222 20.66 2.10 -13.25
N ILE A 223 19.51 1.57 -13.66
CA ILE A 223 18.64 0.79 -12.77
C ILE A 223 19.38 -0.49 -12.33
N LEU A 224 20.23 -1.05 -13.19
CA LEU A 224 20.98 -2.28 -12.91
C LEU A 224 22.11 -2.12 -11.89
N ASP A 225 22.43 -0.89 -11.48
CA ASP A 225 23.38 -0.65 -10.38
C ASP A 225 22.72 -0.89 -9.00
N PHE A 226 21.38 -0.89 -8.94
CA PHE A 226 20.60 -0.98 -7.71
C PHE A 226 19.69 -2.21 -7.64
N THR A 227 19.44 -2.87 -8.78
CA THR A 227 18.60 -4.06 -8.86
C THR A 227 19.07 -4.97 -9.99
N SER A 228 18.56 -6.20 -10.03
CA SER A 228 18.91 -7.20 -11.06
C SER A 228 17.66 -7.79 -11.70
N LEU A 229 17.78 -8.19 -12.96
CA LEU A 229 16.76 -8.96 -13.65
C LEU A 229 16.71 -10.37 -13.03
N GLN A 230 15.59 -10.72 -12.40
CA GLN A 230 15.46 -11.97 -11.64
C GLN A 230 15.48 -13.22 -12.53
N VAL A 231 14.77 -13.15 -13.66
CA VAL A 231 14.69 -14.23 -14.67
C VAL A 231 14.76 -13.61 -16.07
N PRO A 232 15.21 -14.35 -17.10
CA PRO A 232 15.15 -13.88 -18.47
C PRO A 232 13.72 -13.53 -18.88
N ILE A 233 13.56 -12.59 -19.81
CA ILE A 233 12.26 -12.21 -20.36
C ILE A 233 12.19 -12.64 -21.82
N ILE A 234 11.14 -13.34 -22.20
CA ILE A 234 10.85 -13.70 -23.60
C ILE A 234 9.67 -12.86 -24.09
N VAL A 235 9.88 -12.10 -25.15
CA VAL A 235 8.83 -11.30 -25.80
C VAL A 235 8.55 -11.87 -27.18
N PHE A 236 7.30 -12.19 -27.50
CA PHE A 236 6.93 -12.79 -28.79
C PHE A 236 5.53 -12.39 -29.25
N ASP A 237 5.28 -12.51 -30.55
CA ASP A 237 3.95 -12.35 -31.12
C ASP A 237 3.14 -13.64 -30.90
N ALA A 238 2.08 -13.54 -30.11
CA ALA A 238 1.18 -14.67 -29.83
C ALA A 238 0.42 -15.13 -31.07
N SER A 239 0.23 -14.27 -32.07
CA SER A 239 -0.49 -14.58 -33.29
C SER A 239 0.36 -15.41 -34.27
N ASP A 240 1.69 -15.26 -34.26
CA ASP A 240 2.61 -15.98 -35.14
C ASP A 240 2.90 -17.41 -34.65
N PRO A 241 2.44 -18.47 -35.36
CA PRO A 241 2.69 -19.86 -34.97
C PRO A 241 4.17 -20.24 -34.94
N ARG A 242 5.02 -19.56 -35.72
CA ARG A 242 6.47 -19.84 -35.79
C ARG A 242 7.15 -19.40 -34.49
N GLN A 243 6.75 -18.23 -33.97
CA GLN A 243 7.26 -17.70 -32.70
C GLN A 243 6.79 -18.56 -31.52
N ARG A 244 5.51 -18.95 -31.50
CA ARG A 244 5.00 -19.86 -30.45
C ARG A 244 5.78 -21.18 -30.37
N ARG A 245 6.23 -21.71 -31.51
CA ARG A 245 7.05 -22.92 -31.55
C ARG A 245 8.42 -22.71 -30.91
N LEU A 246 9.11 -21.63 -31.28
CA LEU A 246 10.40 -21.27 -30.69
C LEU A 246 10.29 -21.10 -29.17
N VAL A 247 9.26 -20.39 -28.71
CA VAL A 247 9.05 -20.18 -27.27
C VAL A 247 8.82 -21.49 -26.54
N LYS A 248 8.03 -22.42 -27.10
CA LYS A 248 7.85 -23.76 -26.52
C LYS A 248 9.16 -24.54 -26.38
N GLU A 249 10.04 -24.43 -27.37
CA GLU A 249 11.36 -25.07 -27.33
C GLU A 249 12.27 -24.42 -26.25
N TRP A 250 12.25 -23.08 -26.16
CA TRP A 250 13.02 -22.34 -25.16
C TRP A 250 12.60 -22.66 -23.72
N ILE A 251 11.29 -22.64 -23.44
CA ILE A 251 10.78 -22.91 -22.09
C ILE A 251 10.85 -24.40 -21.69
N ALA A 252 11.05 -25.30 -22.65
CA ALA A 252 11.32 -26.71 -22.37
C ALA A 252 12.81 -26.98 -22.09
N GLY A 253 13.69 -25.99 -22.33
CA GLY A 253 15.14 -26.13 -22.24
C GLY A 253 15.79 -24.96 -21.51
N GLU A 254 16.56 -24.16 -22.24
CA GLU A 254 17.46 -23.09 -21.72
C GLU A 254 16.73 -22.03 -20.89
N TYR A 255 15.43 -21.80 -21.12
CA TYR A 255 14.67 -20.68 -20.55
C TYR A 255 13.41 -21.16 -19.80
N ALA A 256 13.53 -22.26 -19.05
CA ALA A 256 12.42 -22.87 -18.32
C ALA A 256 11.78 -21.95 -17.26
N ASP A 257 12.54 -21.02 -16.69
CA ASP A 257 12.13 -20.05 -15.67
C ASP A 257 11.78 -18.66 -16.23
N ALA A 258 11.99 -18.42 -17.53
CA ALA A 258 11.84 -17.09 -18.13
C ALA A 258 10.40 -16.56 -18.14
N ASP A 259 10.19 -15.28 -17.84
CA ASP A 259 8.86 -14.67 -17.93
C ASP A 259 8.42 -14.47 -19.38
N LEU A 260 7.16 -14.76 -19.66
CA LEU A 260 6.60 -14.76 -21.01
C LEU A 260 5.73 -13.53 -21.27
N PHE A 261 6.11 -12.74 -22.25
CA PHE A 261 5.39 -11.54 -22.66
C PHE A 261 4.95 -11.62 -24.12
N VAL A 262 3.75 -11.10 -24.40
CA VAL A 262 3.16 -11.17 -25.73
C VAL A 262 2.75 -9.82 -26.30
N VAL A 263 3.02 -9.65 -27.60
CA VAL A 263 2.43 -8.60 -28.44
C VAL A 263 1.32 -9.20 -29.31
N GLY A 264 0.46 -8.35 -29.88
CA GLY A 264 -0.48 -8.75 -30.94
C GLY A 264 -1.59 -9.75 -30.55
N ALA A 265 -1.72 -10.11 -29.27
CA ALA A 265 -2.70 -11.08 -28.77
C ALA A 265 -4.11 -10.47 -28.63
N GLU A 266 -4.79 -10.19 -29.74
CA GLU A 266 -6.26 -10.05 -29.73
C GLU A 266 -6.90 -11.44 -29.86
N SER A 267 -7.77 -11.80 -28.91
CA SER A 267 -8.56 -13.02 -29.03
C SER A 267 -9.88 -12.70 -29.76
N ALA A 268 -10.22 -13.52 -30.75
CA ALA A 268 -11.44 -13.35 -31.55
C ALA A 268 -12.76 -13.51 -30.74
N ASP A 269 -12.67 -14.01 -29.51
CA ASP A 269 -13.78 -14.30 -28.60
C ASP A 269 -13.92 -13.26 -27.46
N GLY A 270 -13.19 -12.14 -27.51
CA GLY A 270 -13.28 -11.07 -26.51
C GLY A 270 -12.59 -11.37 -25.18
N ARG A 271 -11.87 -12.49 -25.06
CA ARG A 271 -10.98 -12.78 -23.92
C ARG A 271 -9.61 -12.13 -24.15
N PRO A 272 -8.85 -11.76 -23.10
CA PRO A 272 -7.45 -11.38 -23.29
C PRO A 272 -6.68 -12.56 -23.90
N GLY A 273 -6.03 -12.38 -25.05
CA GLY A 273 -5.32 -13.46 -25.76
C GLY A 273 -4.22 -14.14 -24.93
N THR A 274 -3.78 -13.48 -23.86
CA THR A 274 -2.88 -14.00 -22.83
C THR A 274 -3.45 -15.18 -22.05
N VAL A 275 -4.76 -15.22 -21.76
CA VAL A 275 -5.35 -16.29 -20.93
C VAL A 275 -5.32 -17.63 -21.66
N ALA A 276 -5.85 -17.67 -22.90
CA ALA A 276 -5.86 -18.88 -23.70
C ALA A 276 -4.44 -19.40 -24.02
N LEU A 277 -3.50 -18.48 -24.24
CA LEU A 277 -2.11 -18.84 -24.48
C LEU A 277 -1.42 -19.36 -23.21
N SER A 278 -1.74 -18.81 -22.04
CA SER A 278 -1.20 -19.28 -20.77
C SER A 278 -1.58 -20.74 -20.49
N GLU A 279 -2.83 -21.12 -20.78
CA GLU A 279 -3.29 -22.51 -20.70
C GLU A 279 -2.53 -23.41 -21.69
N GLN A 280 -2.33 -22.95 -22.93
CA GLN A 280 -1.62 -23.72 -23.96
C GLN A 280 -0.13 -23.93 -23.65
N LEU A 281 0.52 -22.93 -23.04
CA LEU A 281 1.93 -22.98 -22.66
C LEU A 281 2.14 -23.55 -21.26
N GLN A 282 1.06 -23.79 -20.49
CA GLN A 282 1.09 -24.15 -19.07
C GLN A 282 1.94 -23.20 -18.22
N ARG A 283 2.01 -21.93 -18.62
CA ARG A 283 2.79 -20.87 -17.96
C ARG A 283 2.04 -19.55 -18.04
N PRO A 284 2.10 -18.69 -17.01
CA PRO A 284 1.56 -17.34 -17.11
C PRO A 284 2.18 -16.59 -18.30
N THR A 285 1.33 -15.92 -19.08
CA THR A 285 1.77 -14.97 -20.10
C THR A 285 1.21 -13.59 -19.81
N TYR A 286 2.02 -12.58 -20.05
CA TYR A 286 1.72 -11.19 -19.74
C TYR A 286 1.67 -10.36 -21.01
N PRO A 287 0.80 -9.35 -21.11
CA PRO A 287 0.84 -8.42 -22.23
C PRO A 287 2.13 -7.58 -22.20
N TRP A 288 2.76 -7.38 -23.36
CA TRP A 288 3.85 -6.42 -23.54
C TRP A 288 3.29 -5.06 -23.94
N PHE A 289 3.58 -4.02 -23.16
CA PHE A 289 3.13 -2.65 -23.45
C PHE A 289 4.24 -1.80 -24.04
N GLY A 290 3.89 -0.78 -24.82
CA GLY A 290 4.88 0.13 -25.43
C GLY A 290 5.87 0.75 -24.43
N ARG A 291 5.43 1.09 -23.21
CA ARG A 291 6.35 1.60 -22.16
C ARG A 291 7.41 0.57 -21.73
N MET A 292 7.17 -0.73 -21.89
CA MET A 292 8.17 -1.75 -21.59
C MET A 292 9.29 -1.74 -22.64
N SER A 293 8.98 -1.43 -23.91
CA SER A 293 10.00 -1.23 -24.95
C SER A 293 10.98 -0.11 -24.60
N ASP A 294 10.50 0.98 -23.98
CA ASP A 294 11.37 2.08 -23.51
C ASP A 294 12.25 1.68 -22.32
N ARG A 295 11.78 0.72 -21.50
CA ARG A 295 12.46 0.29 -20.25
C ARG A 295 13.42 -0.88 -20.47
N PHE A 296 13.14 -1.74 -21.44
CA PHE A 296 13.91 -2.95 -21.72
C PHE A 296 14.66 -2.88 -23.07
N GLY A 297 14.36 -1.90 -23.92
CA GLY A 297 15.02 -1.70 -25.21
C GLY A 297 14.55 -2.62 -26.34
N VAL A 298 13.52 -3.44 -26.12
CA VAL A 298 12.99 -4.38 -27.12
C VAL A 298 12.29 -3.60 -28.24
N ARG A 299 12.73 -3.82 -29.49
CA ARG A 299 12.22 -3.11 -30.68
C ARG A 299 11.53 -4.01 -31.71
N ALA A 300 11.63 -5.31 -31.55
CA ALA A 300 11.12 -6.31 -32.47
C ALA A 300 10.94 -7.67 -31.75
N VAL A 301 10.24 -8.61 -32.36
CA VAL A 301 9.96 -9.94 -31.78
C VAL A 301 10.23 -11.07 -32.77
N PRO A 302 10.53 -12.30 -32.32
CA PRO A 302 10.72 -12.69 -30.92
C PRO A 302 12.08 -12.25 -30.39
N ALA A 303 12.11 -11.88 -29.11
CA ALA A 303 13.28 -11.40 -28.41
C ALA A 303 13.44 -12.09 -27.05
N ILE A 304 14.69 -12.34 -26.66
CA ILE A 304 15.07 -12.81 -25.33
C ILE A 304 15.90 -11.71 -24.68
N VAL A 305 15.50 -11.26 -23.50
CA VAL A 305 16.18 -10.23 -22.73
C VAL A 305 16.83 -10.87 -21.50
N GLU A 306 18.13 -10.69 -21.37
CA GLU A 306 18.94 -11.19 -20.25
C GLU A 306 19.78 -10.06 -19.67
N GLN A 307 20.16 -10.16 -18.40
CA GLN A 307 21.12 -9.21 -17.83
C GLN A 307 22.56 -9.64 -18.18
N ALA A 308 23.34 -8.70 -18.70
CA ALA A 308 24.75 -8.83 -18.99
C ALA A 308 25.52 -7.71 -18.27
N GLY A 309 25.85 -7.95 -17.00
CA GLY A 309 26.47 -6.96 -16.11
C GLY A 309 25.51 -5.80 -15.83
N ASP A 310 25.92 -4.59 -16.19
CA ASP A 310 25.20 -3.32 -16.02
C ASP A 310 24.26 -2.99 -17.20
N ARG A 311 24.08 -3.92 -18.14
CA ARG A 311 23.24 -3.76 -19.33
C ARG A 311 22.32 -4.96 -19.52
N LEU A 312 21.26 -4.76 -20.29
CA LEU A 312 20.42 -5.81 -20.82
C LEU A 312 20.97 -6.24 -22.18
N ARG A 313 21.19 -7.54 -22.36
CA ARG A 313 21.46 -8.19 -23.64
C ARG A 313 20.12 -8.63 -24.24
N ILE A 314 19.84 -8.18 -25.46
CA ILE A 314 18.61 -8.49 -26.18
C ILE A 314 18.98 -9.32 -27.40
N ARG A 315 18.61 -10.59 -27.38
CA ARG A 315 18.79 -11.52 -28.49
C ARG A 315 17.52 -11.60 -29.32
N TYR A 316 17.62 -11.22 -30.58
CA TYR A 316 16.56 -11.38 -31.56
C TYR A 316 16.78 -12.66 -32.36
N VAL A 317 15.74 -13.49 -32.46
CA VAL A 317 15.83 -14.78 -33.15
C VAL A 317 14.87 -14.79 -34.34
N GLU A 318 15.40 -15.00 -35.54
CA GLU A 318 14.56 -15.12 -36.73
C GLU A 318 13.65 -16.35 -36.61
N PRO A 319 12.31 -16.19 -36.72
CA PRO A 319 11.40 -17.33 -36.74
C PRO A 319 11.64 -18.17 -37.99
N PRO A 320 11.72 -19.50 -37.88
CA PRO A 320 12.01 -20.36 -39.01
C PRO A 320 10.94 -20.20 -40.10
N SER A 321 11.38 -20.18 -41.36
CA SER A 321 10.50 -20.21 -42.52
C SER A 321 9.53 -21.38 -42.42
N PHE A 322 8.24 -21.13 -42.62
CA PHE A 322 7.24 -22.20 -42.60
C PHE A 322 7.53 -23.15 -43.77
N THR A 323 7.95 -24.38 -43.47
CA THR A 323 7.96 -25.46 -44.47
C THR A 323 6.70 -26.29 -44.20
N PRO A 324 5.76 -26.37 -45.17
CA PRO A 324 4.44 -26.99 -44.96
C PRO A 324 4.49 -28.48 -44.63
#